data_AF-A0A4Q2Y169-F1
#
_entry.id   AF-A0A4Q2Y169-F1
#
_cell.length_a   1.000
_cell.length_b   1.000
_cell.length_c   1.000
_cell.angle_alpha   90.00
_cell.angle_beta   90.00
_cell.angle_gamma   90.00
#
_symmetry.space_group_name_H-M   'P 1'
#
loop_
_entity.id
_entity.type
_entity.pdbx_description
1 polymer ?
#
loop_
_entity_poly.entity_id
_entity_poly.type
_entity_poly.pdbx_seq_one_letter_code
_entity_poly.pdbx_strand_id
1 'polypeptide(L)'
;MNLPTLSEVIARAIVLTACITAPAAAQSGLDQPQPFAPYLNGVFPANPPGSTPGGTWTTQNAFPALSFPEPVRIVEHPRENKLVVVSKTGPIWIFNSAASTTTKQVLLDLTSKTNHPDVGEGGVSGFAFHPDFGVSTSPNRGYIYVAYRHTPGKTGIQLPEQAGFNRISRFTVPDGATTASLSSEQILINQYDRQQWHIGGDMFFGTDGFLYIGVGDEGQAFSRIDATQRVDGGLWSGILRIDVDNNPTLSVPIARQPREPAQINNSVTSQLNPRPTSWPATSSQGYSIPLDNPFRTAAPAGGGQAPTLGEFYAIGLRHPW
;
A
#
# COMPACT_ATOMS: atom_id res chain seq x y z
N MET A 1 -62.01 -27.82 -17.05
CA MET A 1 -60.76 -27.81 -16.25
C MET A 1 -59.66 -28.16 -17.25
N ASN A 2 -59.01 -27.14 -17.82
CA ASN A 2 -58.06 -27.33 -18.92
C ASN A 2 -56.72 -27.79 -18.34
N LEU A 3 -56.40 -29.06 -18.52
CA LEU A 3 -55.07 -29.58 -18.23
C LEU A 3 -54.13 -29.19 -19.38
N PRO A 4 -52.94 -28.65 -19.09
CA PRO A 4 -51.96 -28.29 -20.11
C PRO A 4 -51.51 -29.53 -20.89
N THR A 5 -51.18 -29.31 -22.16
CA THR A 5 -50.78 -30.38 -23.09
C THR A 5 -49.38 -30.89 -22.79
N LEU A 6 -49.08 -32.15 -23.12
CA LEU A 6 -47.79 -32.81 -22.86
C LEU A 6 -46.58 -32.03 -23.43
N SER A 7 -46.79 -31.22 -24.47
CA SER A 7 -45.79 -30.30 -25.04
C SER A 7 -45.41 -29.13 -24.12
N GLU A 8 -46.33 -28.67 -23.26
CA GLU A 8 -46.05 -27.61 -22.27
C GLU A 8 -45.28 -28.13 -21.05
N VAL A 9 -45.38 -29.43 -20.76
CA VAL A 9 -44.59 -30.10 -19.70
C VAL A 9 -43.16 -30.36 -20.16
N ILE A 10 -42.95 -30.72 -21.43
CA ILE A 10 -41.62 -30.98 -21.99
C ILE A 10 -40.85 -29.66 -22.23
N ALA A 11 -41.53 -28.57 -22.60
CA ALA A 11 -40.90 -27.25 -22.71
C ALA A 11 -40.44 -26.67 -21.35
N ARG A 12 -40.97 -27.17 -20.23
CA ARG A 12 -40.53 -26.81 -18.87
C ARG A 12 -39.45 -27.74 -18.29
N ALA A 13 -39.16 -28.86 -18.96
CA ALA A 13 -38.11 -29.80 -18.54
C ALA A 13 -36.76 -29.58 -19.23
N ILE A 14 -36.67 -28.67 -20.22
CA ILE A 14 -35.43 -28.32 -20.93
C ILE A 14 -35.02 -26.87 -20.63
N VAL A 15 -34.99 -26.49 -19.34
CA VAL A 15 -34.35 -25.23 -18.87
C VAL A 15 -33.49 -25.46 -17.62
N LEU A 16 -33.29 -26.72 -17.20
CA LEU A 16 -32.54 -27.02 -15.97
C LEU A 16 -31.29 -27.85 -16.22
N THR A 17 -30.47 -27.48 -17.20
CA THR A 17 -29.04 -27.86 -17.23
C THR A 17 -28.22 -26.87 -18.06
N ALA A 18 -28.41 -25.57 -17.87
CA ALA A 18 -27.31 -24.65 -18.09
C ALA A 18 -26.40 -24.80 -16.87
N CYS A 19 -25.42 -25.69 -16.98
CA CYS A 19 -24.32 -25.76 -16.03
C CYS A 19 -23.81 -24.35 -15.82
N ILE A 20 -24.03 -23.81 -14.63
CA ILE A 20 -23.31 -22.68 -14.10
C ILE A 20 -21.88 -23.21 -13.90
N THR A 21 -21.13 -23.31 -14.98
CA THR A 21 -19.68 -23.20 -14.87
C THR A 21 -19.44 -21.72 -14.63
N ALA A 22 -19.52 -21.32 -13.36
CA ALA A 22 -18.72 -20.19 -12.94
C ALA A 22 -17.31 -20.47 -13.49
N PRO A 23 -16.68 -19.55 -14.24
CA PRO A 23 -15.27 -19.73 -14.51
C PRO A 23 -14.64 -19.88 -13.12
N ALA A 24 -14.08 -21.07 -12.85
CA ALA A 24 -13.28 -21.24 -11.67
C ALA A 24 -12.33 -20.05 -11.66
N ALA A 25 -12.42 -19.20 -10.63
CA ALA A 25 -11.51 -18.08 -10.48
C ALA A 25 -10.12 -18.65 -10.75
N ALA A 26 -9.46 -18.13 -11.80
CA ALA A 26 -8.19 -18.69 -12.24
C ALA A 26 -7.33 -18.87 -11.00
N GLN A 27 -6.95 -20.12 -10.72
CA GLN A 27 -6.18 -20.45 -9.53
C GLN A 27 -4.99 -19.50 -9.49
N SER A 28 -4.94 -18.64 -8.48
CA SER A 28 -3.93 -17.60 -8.41
C SER A 28 -2.59 -18.27 -8.12
N GLY A 29 -1.58 -17.94 -8.95
CA GLY A 29 -0.25 -18.50 -8.85
C GLY A 29 -0.01 -19.66 -9.81
N LEU A 30 1.26 -19.87 -10.14
CA LEU A 30 1.71 -20.98 -10.96
C LEU A 30 1.87 -22.22 -10.07
N ASP A 31 1.33 -23.36 -10.48
CA ASP A 31 1.49 -24.63 -9.75
C ASP A 31 2.97 -25.06 -9.63
N GLN A 32 3.81 -24.53 -10.52
CA GLN A 32 5.27 -24.70 -10.53
C GLN A 32 5.92 -23.40 -11.01
N PRO A 33 7.11 -23.02 -10.50
CA PRO A 33 7.87 -21.89 -11.02
C PRO A 33 8.04 -22.01 -12.54
N GLN A 34 7.54 -21.04 -13.30
CA GLN A 34 7.78 -20.97 -14.73
C GLN A 34 9.03 -20.13 -14.98
N PRO A 35 10.06 -20.65 -15.66
CA PRO A 35 11.22 -19.85 -15.99
C PRO A 35 10.81 -18.75 -16.99
N PHE A 36 11.15 -17.50 -16.69
CA PHE A 36 11.17 -16.46 -17.72
C PHE A 36 12.46 -16.61 -18.53
N ALA A 37 12.38 -16.49 -19.85
CA ALA A 37 13.57 -16.33 -20.67
C ALA A 37 14.30 -15.03 -20.27
N PRO A 38 15.62 -14.92 -20.53
CA PRO A 38 16.38 -13.71 -20.23
C PRO A 38 15.67 -12.44 -20.70
N TYR A 39 15.84 -11.38 -19.91
CA TYR A 39 15.30 -10.05 -20.21
C TYR A 39 13.77 -10.02 -20.35
N LEU A 40 13.07 -10.75 -19.47
CA LEU A 40 11.61 -10.89 -19.45
C LEU A 40 11.10 -11.37 -20.82
N ASN A 41 11.53 -12.55 -21.26
CA ASN A 41 11.17 -13.10 -22.58
C ASN A 41 11.54 -12.16 -23.75
N GLY A 42 12.66 -11.44 -23.63
CA GLY A 42 13.13 -10.49 -24.65
C GLY A 42 12.39 -9.15 -24.70
N VAL A 43 11.54 -8.84 -23.70
CA VAL A 43 10.92 -7.51 -23.57
C VAL A 43 11.97 -6.43 -23.31
N PHE A 44 13.00 -6.73 -22.52
CA PHE A 44 14.11 -5.82 -22.26
C PHE A 44 15.31 -6.11 -23.17
N PRO A 45 16.10 -5.08 -23.55
CA PRO A 45 17.31 -5.29 -24.31
C PRO A 45 18.34 -6.06 -23.46
N ALA A 46 19.14 -6.90 -24.14
CA ALA A 46 20.16 -7.71 -23.49
C ALA A 46 21.31 -6.89 -22.86
N ASN A 47 21.45 -5.65 -23.33
CA ASN A 47 22.50 -4.71 -22.98
C ASN A 47 21.87 -3.49 -22.31
N PRO A 48 22.34 -3.07 -21.12
CA PRO A 48 21.83 -1.84 -20.51
C PRO A 48 22.17 -0.63 -21.38
N PRO A 49 21.35 0.45 -21.36
CA PRO A 49 21.65 1.68 -22.06
C PRO A 49 23.08 2.17 -21.73
N GLY A 50 23.89 2.43 -22.76
CA GLY A 50 25.28 2.89 -22.60
C GLY A 50 26.36 1.79 -22.53
N SER A 51 25.99 0.51 -22.51
CA SER A 51 26.97 -0.60 -22.46
C SER A 51 27.56 -1.03 -23.80
N THR A 52 27.03 -0.52 -24.91
CA THR A 52 27.63 -0.76 -26.23
C THR A 52 28.93 0.04 -26.35
N PRO A 53 30.09 -0.60 -26.64
CA PRO A 53 31.31 0.15 -26.94
C PRO A 53 31.06 1.14 -28.08
N GLY A 54 31.22 2.44 -27.82
CA GLY A 54 30.87 3.52 -28.75
C GLY A 54 29.45 4.10 -28.60
N GLY A 55 28.64 3.58 -27.67
CA GLY A 55 27.35 4.17 -27.29
C GLY A 55 27.53 5.43 -26.44
N THR A 56 26.79 6.50 -26.76
CA THR A 56 26.96 7.83 -26.17
C THR A 56 25.88 8.18 -25.14
N TRP A 57 25.41 7.21 -24.35
CA TRP A 57 24.43 7.50 -23.31
C TRP A 57 25.12 8.10 -22.09
N THR A 58 24.72 9.31 -21.70
CA THR A 58 25.15 9.95 -20.46
C THR A 58 23.94 10.26 -19.59
N THR A 59 24.14 10.27 -18.28
CA THR A 59 23.13 10.79 -17.36
C THR A 59 23.16 12.32 -17.41
N GLN A 60 21.97 12.93 -17.41
CA GLN A 60 21.82 14.37 -17.30
C GLN A 60 20.86 14.68 -16.17
N ASN A 61 21.09 15.79 -15.46
CA ASN A 61 20.11 16.28 -14.49
C ASN A 61 18.85 16.71 -15.25
N ALA A 62 17.74 16.01 -15.02
CA ALA A 62 16.47 16.30 -15.69
C ALA A 62 15.88 17.68 -15.30
N PHE A 63 16.21 18.18 -14.11
CA PHE A 63 15.69 19.43 -13.56
C PHE A 63 16.80 20.24 -12.87
N PRO A 64 17.75 20.82 -13.64
CA PRO A 64 18.95 21.45 -13.08
C PRO A 64 18.67 22.70 -12.23
N ALA A 65 17.50 23.32 -12.40
CA ALA A 65 17.08 24.47 -11.61
C ALA A 65 16.33 24.10 -10.32
N LEU A 66 16.06 22.81 -10.07
CA LEU A 66 15.33 22.33 -8.91
C LEU A 66 16.25 21.48 -8.01
N SER A 67 16.02 21.55 -6.72
CA SER A 67 16.66 20.69 -5.71
C SER A 67 15.61 20.14 -4.78
N PHE A 68 15.76 18.91 -4.32
CA PHE A 68 14.83 18.24 -3.41
C PHE A 68 15.64 17.62 -2.27
N PRO A 69 15.27 17.85 -0.99
CA PRO A 69 15.97 17.22 0.12
C PRO A 69 15.63 15.73 0.16
N GLU A 70 16.64 14.86 0.18
CA GLU A 70 16.49 13.40 0.31
C GLU A 70 15.30 12.81 -0.49
N PRO A 71 15.28 12.97 -1.83
CA PRO A 71 14.18 12.49 -2.65
C PRO A 71 14.16 10.95 -2.65
N VAL A 72 13.01 10.37 -2.36
CA VAL A 72 12.82 8.91 -2.30
C VAL A 72 11.88 8.39 -3.37
N ARG A 73 11.03 9.25 -3.93
CA ARG A 73 10.06 8.85 -4.96
C ARG A 73 9.72 10.01 -5.89
N ILE A 74 9.50 9.66 -7.16
CA ILE A 74 8.90 10.54 -8.16
C ILE A 74 7.63 9.90 -8.72
N VAL A 75 6.55 10.65 -8.86
CA VAL A 75 5.24 10.17 -9.32
C VAL A 75 4.66 11.16 -10.33
N GLU A 76 4.07 10.65 -11.40
CA GLU A 76 3.35 11.48 -12.37
C GLU A 76 1.99 11.92 -11.81
N HIS A 77 1.64 13.18 -12.04
CA HIS A 77 0.29 13.64 -11.76
C HIS A 77 -0.69 12.96 -12.74
N PRO A 78 -1.80 12.37 -12.29
CA PRO A 78 -2.61 11.47 -13.12
C PRO A 78 -3.33 12.17 -14.29
N ARG A 79 -3.42 13.51 -14.26
CA ARG A 79 -4.24 14.30 -15.20
C ARG A 79 -3.59 15.60 -15.69
N GLU A 80 -2.41 15.93 -15.20
CA GLU A 80 -1.73 17.18 -15.55
C GLU A 80 -0.28 16.87 -15.90
N ASN A 81 0.36 17.73 -16.68
CA ASN A 81 1.77 17.57 -17.03
C ASN A 81 2.70 18.02 -15.87
N LYS A 82 2.53 17.38 -14.71
CA LYS A 82 3.22 17.67 -13.46
C LYS A 82 3.83 16.40 -12.89
N LEU A 83 4.93 16.59 -12.16
CA LEU A 83 5.59 15.56 -11.37
C LEU A 83 5.48 15.90 -9.90
N VAL A 84 5.40 14.85 -9.09
CA VAL A 84 5.47 14.91 -7.64
C VAL A 84 6.79 14.28 -7.19
N VAL A 85 7.55 14.97 -6.34
CA VAL A 85 8.75 14.43 -5.69
C VAL A 85 8.53 14.37 -4.19
N VAL A 86 8.68 13.17 -3.63
CA VAL A 86 8.55 12.88 -2.20
C VAL A 86 9.92 12.97 -1.55
N SER A 87 10.06 13.83 -0.55
CA SER A 87 11.25 13.91 0.29
C SER A 87 11.07 13.08 1.54
N LYS A 88 12.08 12.25 1.88
CA LYS A 88 12.13 11.46 3.12
C LYS A 88 11.85 12.32 4.36
N THR A 89 12.33 13.57 4.34
CA THR A 89 12.24 14.52 5.45
C THR A 89 10.83 15.07 5.73
N GLY A 90 9.83 14.79 4.89
CA GLY A 90 8.44 15.22 5.09
C GLY A 90 7.81 15.97 3.92
N PRO A 91 8.50 16.93 3.26
CA PRO A 91 7.90 17.70 2.18
C PRO A 91 7.63 16.86 0.92
N ILE A 92 6.46 17.04 0.35
CA ILE A 92 6.06 16.48 -0.94
C ILE A 92 5.87 17.66 -1.89
N TRP A 93 6.63 17.67 -2.98
CA TRP A 93 6.69 18.77 -3.93
C TRP A 93 5.94 18.41 -5.21
N ILE A 94 5.30 19.39 -5.83
CA ILE A 94 4.70 19.27 -7.16
C ILE A 94 5.18 20.39 -8.07
N PHE A 95 5.47 20.07 -9.34
CA PHE A 95 6.02 21.00 -10.33
C PHE A 95 5.70 20.56 -11.76
N ASN A 96 5.79 21.48 -12.73
CA ASN A 96 5.61 21.14 -14.15
C ASN A 96 6.76 20.26 -14.65
N SER A 97 6.43 19.20 -15.39
CA SER A 97 7.42 18.19 -15.85
C SER A 97 8.40 18.68 -16.93
N ALA A 98 8.23 19.91 -17.45
CA ALA A 98 9.14 20.45 -18.44
C ALA A 98 10.55 20.63 -17.87
N ALA A 99 11.58 20.24 -18.64
CA ALA A 99 12.98 20.36 -18.22
C ALA A 99 13.42 21.80 -17.91
N SER A 100 12.72 22.80 -18.48
CA SER A 100 12.94 24.23 -18.24
C SER A 100 12.28 24.75 -16.95
N THR A 101 11.57 23.92 -16.19
CA THR A 101 10.90 24.34 -14.96
C THR A 101 11.89 24.79 -13.90
N THR A 102 11.67 25.99 -13.36
CA THR A 102 12.52 26.60 -12.33
C THR A 102 11.85 26.74 -10.97
N THR A 103 10.56 26.39 -10.87
CA THR A 103 9.77 26.53 -9.65
C THR A 103 9.07 25.23 -9.29
N LYS A 104 8.82 25.05 -7.99
CA LYS A 104 8.06 23.94 -7.42
C LYS A 104 7.19 24.46 -6.28
N GLN A 105 6.11 23.74 -5.98
CA GLN A 105 5.17 24.07 -4.91
C GLN A 105 5.07 22.91 -3.92
N VAL A 106 4.65 23.20 -2.69
CA VAL A 106 4.37 22.16 -1.69
C VAL A 106 2.99 21.57 -1.97
N LEU A 107 2.94 20.26 -2.25
CA LEU A 107 1.72 19.48 -2.31
C LEU A 107 1.28 19.08 -0.90
N LEU A 108 2.19 18.63 -0.05
CA LEU A 108 1.93 18.30 1.36
C LEU A 108 3.22 18.46 2.16
N ASP A 109 3.14 18.90 3.41
CA ASP A 109 4.29 18.97 4.31
C ASP A 109 4.04 18.17 5.59
N LEU A 110 4.76 17.05 5.72
CA LEU A 110 4.70 16.17 6.90
C LEU A 110 5.82 16.40 7.91
N THR A 111 6.64 17.45 7.77
CA THR A 111 7.77 17.73 8.69
C THR A 111 7.34 17.79 10.17
N SER A 112 6.12 18.25 10.46
CA SER A 112 5.55 18.31 11.80
C SER A 112 4.86 17.01 12.27
N LYS A 113 4.84 15.96 11.44
CA LYS A 113 4.23 14.66 11.75
C LYS A 113 5.21 13.50 11.66
N THR A 114 6.21 13.58 10.80
CA THR A 114 7.20 12.53 10.57
C THR A 114 8.48 12.80 11.32
N ASN A 115 9.07 11.74 11.87
CA ASN A 115 10.47 11.71 12.26
C ASN A 115 11.26 10.95 11.19
N HIS A 116 12.50 11.39 10.94
CA HIS A 116 13.44 10.71 10.06
C HIS A 116 14.80 10.66 10.77
N PRO A 117 15.47 9.50 10.82
CA PRO A 117 16.82 9.43 11.36
C PRO A 117 17.86 9.73 10.27
N ASP A 118 19.01 10.28 10.68
CA ASP A 118 20.18 10.41 9.79
C ASP A 118 20.66 9.03 9.28
N VAL A 119 20.38 7.98 10.05
CA VAL A 119 20.66 6.58 9.72
C VAL A 119 19.40 5.77 9.98
N GLY A 120 18.75 5.26 8.93
CA GLY A 120 17.48 4.53 9.01
C GLY A 120 16.58 4.79 7.81
N GLU A 121 15.49 4.02 7.71
CA GLU A 121 14.45 4.16 6.68
C GLU A 121 13.29 5.08 7.11
N GLY A 122 13.30 5.54 8.36
CA GLY A 122 12.26 6.43 8.88
C GLY A 122 12.15 7.73 8.08
N GLY A 123 10.92 8.24 7.95
CA GLY A 123 10.58 9.38 7.13
C GLY A 123 9.33 9.08 6.31
N VAL A 124 9.11 9.85 5.25
CA VAL A 124 8.10 9.52 4.22
C VAL A 124 8.69 8.48 3.26
N SER A 125 7.97 7.40 2.99
CA SER A 125 8.44 6.31 2.12
C SER A 125 7.55 6.00 0.92
N GLY A 126 6.29 6.40 0.93
CA GLY A 126 5.36 6.09 -0.15
C GLY A 126 4.34 7.17 -0.41
N PHE A 127 3.87 7.24 -1.66
CA PHE A 127 2.86 8.20 -2.11
C PHE A 127 2.04 7.64 -3.27
N ALA A 128 0.72 7.84 -3.24
CA ALA A 128 -0.15 7.57 -4.38
C ALA A 128 -1.27 8.61 -4.49
N PHE A 129 -1.61 8.98 -5.72
CA PHE A 129 -2.89 9.63 -6.02
C PHE A 129 -4.00 8.58 -6.05
N HIS A 130 -5.20 8.95 -5.60
CA HIS A 130 -6.38 8.16 -5.95
C HIS A 130 -6.56 8.08 -7.48
N PRO A 131 -7.03 6.96 -8.06
CA PRO A 131 -7.27 6.85 -9.51
C PRO A 131 -8.18 7.96 -10.04
N ASP A 132 -9.15 8.38 -9.24
CA ASP A 132 -10.08 9.48 -9.56
C ASP A 132 -9.58 10.89 -9.20
N PHE A 133 -8.34 11.08 -8.76
CA PHE A 133 -7.82 12.40 -8.39
C PHE A 133 -7.95 13.43 -9.52
N GLY A 134 -8.74 14.49 -9.36
CA GLY A 134 -9.05 15.48 -10.39
C GLY A 134 -10.25 15.14 -11.29
N VAL A 135 -10.95 14.02 -11.09
CA VAL A 135 -12.23 13.75 -11.75
C VAL A 135 -13.33 14.56 -11.08
N SER A 136 -13.84 15.58 -11.75
CA SER A 136 -14.81 16.53 -11.17
C SER A 136 -16.06 15.90 -10.58
N THR A 137 -16.50 14.74 -11.09
CA THR A 137 -17.68 14.02 -10.61
C THR A 137 -17.41 13.02 -9.48
N SER A 138 -16.15 12.74 -9.16
CA SER A 138 -15.80 11.74 -8.15
C SER A 138 -15.76 12.35 -6.74
N PRO A 139 -16.25 11.64 -5.71
CA PRO A 139 -16.01 12.04 -4.31
C PRO A 139 -14.53 11.95 -3.92
N ASN A 140 -13.73 11.17 -4.65
CA ASN A 140 -12.33 10.88 -4.36
C ASN A 140 -11.35 11.82 -5.08
N ARG A 141 -11.87 12.86 -5.74
CA ARG A 141 -11.12 13.76 -6.62
C ARG A 141 -10.00 14.55 -5.97
N GLY A 142 -9.94 14.61 -4.65
CA GLY A 142 -8.88 15.28 -3.89
C GLY A 142 -7.99 14.33 -3.10
N TYR A 143 -8.16 13.01 -3.20
CA TYR A 143 -7.50 12.08 -2.28
C TYR A 143 -6.08 11.67 -2.73
N ILE A 144 -5.16 11.80 -1.78
CA ILE A 144 -3.79 11.31 -1.85
C ILE A 144 -3.51 10.41 -0.64
N TYR A 145 -2.63 9.44 -0.81
CA TYR A 145 -2.24 8.47 0.20
C TYR A 145 -0.73 8.54 0.42
N VAL A 146 -0.31 8.46 1.68
CA VAL A 146 1.10 8.60 2.07
C VAL A 146 1.47 7.56 3.11
N ALA A 147 2.62 6.91 2.91
CA ALA A 147 3.28 6.09 3.92
C ALA A 147 4.38 6.90 4.60
N TYR A 148 4.37 6.96 5.92
CA TYR A 148 5.38 7.68 6.68
C TYR A 148 5.59 7.12 8.09
N ARG A 149 6.76 7.43 8.65
CA ARG A 149 7.15 7.10 10.02
C ARG A 149 6.59 8.13 11.00
N HIS A 150 5.97 7.67 12.08
CA HIS A 150 5.50 8.57 13.13
C HIS A 150 5.86 8.06 14.52
N THR A 151 6.51 8.90 15.32
CA THR A 151 6.66 8.67 16.75
C THR A 151 5.95 9.79 17.52
N PRO A 152 5.01 9.47 18.44
CA PRO A 152 4.34 10.48 19.25
C PRO A 152 5.32 11.40 19.98
N GLY A 153 5.17 12.72 19.78
CA GLY A 153 6.02 13.74 20.40
C GLY A 153 7.40 13.93 19.76
N LYS A 154 7.68 13.31 18.61
CA LYS A 154 8.95 13.43 17.88
C LYS A 154 8.71 13.80 16.43
N THR A 155 9.53 14.71 15.91
CA THR A 155 9.47 15.20 14.53
C THR A 155 10.87 15.56 14.04
N GLY A 156 11.07 15.64 12.72
CA GLY A 156 12.36 16.01 12.14
C GLY A 156 13.46 14.97 12.36
N ILE A 157 14.72 15.43 12.34
CA ILE A 157 15.90 14.57 12.55
C ILE A 157 15.89 14.05 13.98
N GLN A 158 15.94 12.73 14.14
CA GLN A 158 16.08 12.07 15.43
C GLN A 158 17.33 11.19 15.44
N LEU A 159 17.95 11.03 16.62
CA LEU A 159 18.87 9.91 16.84
C LEU A 159 18.13 8.60 16.53
N PRO A 160 18.84 7.51 16.13
CA PRO A 160 18.24 6.24 15.76
C PRO A 160 17.13 5.82 16.74
N GLU A 161 15.89 6.12 16.37
CA GLU A 161 14.74 5.92 17.23
C GLU A 161 14.11 4.62 16.80
N GLN A 162 14.29 3.60 17.63
CA GLN A 162 13.88 2.27 17.28
C GLN A 162 12.35 2.19 17.21
N ALA A 163 11.61 2.73 18.17
CA ALA A 163 10.17 2.52 18.27
C ALA A 163 9.32 3.68 17.72
N GLY A 164 8.16 3.36 17.15
CA GLY A 164 7.25 4.32 16.52
C GLY A 164 6.15 3.59 15.74
N PHE A 165 5.53 4.26 14.77
CA PHE A 165 4.52 3.69 13.90
C PHE A 165 4.86 3.80 12.42
N ASN A 166 4.56 2.75 11.67
CA ASN A 166 4.47 2.81 10.22
C ASN A 166 3.04 3.17 9.88
N ARG A 167 2.85 4.40 9.38
CA ARG A 167 1.53 4.96 9.12
C ARG A 167 1.23 5.01 7.64
N ILE A 168 0.03 4.59 7.29
CA ILE A 168 -0.59 4.86 6.01
C ILE A 168 -1.76 5.79 6.27
N SER A 169 -1.74 6.97 5.65
CA SER A 169 -2.77 8.00 5.83
C SER A 169 -3.30 8.50 4.48
N ARG A 170 -4.57 8.89 4.47
CA ARG A 170 -5.18 9.67 3.39
C ARG A 170 -5.21 11.15 3.76
N PHE A 171 -4.89 12.02 2.81
CA PHE A 171 -5.09 13.47 2.89
C PHE A 171 -5.95 13.96 1.73
N THR A 172 -6.53 15.15 1.89
CA THR A 172 -7.40 15.79 0.88
C THR A 172 -6.75 17.07 0.37
N VAL A 173 -6.58 17.16 -0.95
CA VAL A 173 -6.36 18.40 -1.70
C VAL A 173 -7.74 19.03 -1.96
N PRO A 174 -8.05 20.21 -1.39
CA PRO A 174 -9.30 20.89 -1.67
C PRO A 174 -9.45 21.25 -3.15
N ASP A 175 -10.70 21.33 -3.63
CA ASP A 175 -10.98 21.72 -5.01
C ASP A 175 -10.33 23.07 -5.36
N GLY A 176 -9.61 23.13 -6.47
CA GLY A 176 -8.89 24.33 -6.94
C GLY A 176 -7.59 24.64 -6.19
N ALA A 177 -7.21 23.87 -5.17
CA ALA A 177 -5.95 24.02 -4.47
C ALA A 177 -4.85 23.13 -5.08
N THR A 178 -3.59 23.46 -4.80
CA THR A 178 -2.44 22.58 -5.06
C THR A 178 -1.93 21.90 -3.78
N THR A 179 -2.18 22.48 -2.62
CA THR A 179 -1.70 21.98 -1.33
C THR A 179 -2.80 21.21 -0.60
N ALA A 180 -2.49 20.00 -0.16
CA ALA A 180 -3.33 19.17 0.69
C ALA A 180 -3.47 19.77 2.09
N SER A 181 -4.66 19.64 2.68
CA SER A 181 -4.90 20.06 4.05
C SER A 181 -4.30 19.06 5.04
N LEU A 182 -3.31 19.48 5.82
CA LEU A 182 -2.68 18.63 6.84
C LEU A 182 -3.67 18.15 7.91
N SER A 183 -4.72 18.94 8.20
CA SER A 183 -5.77 18.58 9.16
C SER A 183 -6.80 17.59 8.63
N SER A 184 -6.81 17.33 7.31
CA SER A 184 -7.70 16.34 6.69
C SER A 184 -7.23 14.89 6.84
N GLU A 185 -6.17 14.67 7.62
CA GLU A 185 -5.57 13.35 7.79
C GLU A 185 -6.61 12.33 8.28
N GLN A 186 -6.75 11.24 7.53
CA GLN A 186 -7.38 10.02 7.98
C GLN A 186 -6.32 8.91 8.03
N ILE A 187 -5.95 8.50 9.24
CA ILE A 187 -5.02 7.38 9.44
C ILE A 187 -5.74 6.07 9.13
N LEU A 188 -5.26 5.36 8.12
CA LEU A 188 -5.80 4.08 7.66
C LEU A 188 -5.13 2.91 8.38
N ILE A 189 -3.80 2.93 8.46
CA ILE A 189 -3.00 1.92 9.17
C ILE A 189 -2.05 2.66 10.11
N ASN A 190 -2.01 2.22 11.36
CA ASN A 190 -1.06 2.70 12.37
C ASN A 190 -0.41 1.48 13.02
N GLN A 191 0.64 0.93 12.39
CA GLN A 191 1.30 -0.29 12.80
C GLN A 191 2.48 0.04 13.72
N TYR A 192 2.46 -0.41 14.97
CA TYR A 192 3.61 -0.24 15.86
C TYR A 192 4.81 -1.03 15.32
N ASP A 193 5.93 -0.34 15.19
CA ASP A 193 7.21 -0.88 14.74
C ASP A 193 8.25 -0.61 15.82
N ARG A 194 8.94 -1.65 16.26
CA ARG A 194 10.00 -1.59 17.27
C ARG A 194 11.35 -1.21 16.68
N GLN A 195 11.45 -1.07 15.36
CA GLN A 195 12.64 -0.69 14.61
C GLN A 195 12.34 0.45 13.60
N GLN A 196 13.41 0.89 12.95
CA GLN A 196 13.40 1.96 11.94
C GLN A 196 13.96 1.47 10.59
N TRP A 197 13.96 0.16 10.41
CA TRP A 197 14.53 -0.57 9.28
C TRP A 197 13.51 -1.56 8.78
N HIS A 198 13.60 -1.86 7.50
CA HIS A 198 12.68 -2.68 6.78
C HIS A 198 11.21 -2.27 6.94
N ILE A 199 10.94 -0.97 6.78
CA ILE A 199 9.62 -0.36 6.99
C ILE A 199 8.66 -0.72 5.85
N GLY A 200 9.16 -0.68 4.61
CA GLY A 200 8.30 -0.72 3.42
C GLY A 200 7.63 0.64 3.18
N GLY A 201 6.41 0.59 2.67
CA GLY A 201 5.53 1.73 2.49
C GLY A 201 5.33 2.13 1.03
N ASP A 202 6.00 1.50 0.07
CA ASP A 202 5.68 1.71 -1.33
C ASP A 202 4.23 1.30 -1.61
N MET A 203 3.59 2.03 -2.52
CA MET A 203 2.15 1.89 -2.77
C MET A 203 1.76 2.31 -4.17
N PHE A 204 0.76 1.62 -4.71
CA PHE A 204 0.20 1.86 -6.04
C PHE A 204 -1.24 1.36 -6.10
N PHE A 205 -2.04 1.97 -6.96
CA PHE A 205 -3.36 1.43 -7.30
C PHE A 205 -3.22 0.37 -8.40
N GLY A 206 -3.83 -0.79 -8.19
CA GLY A 206 -3.97 -1.81 -9.21
C GLY A 206 -4.99 -1.41 -10.27
N THR A 207 -4.98 -2.12 -11.40
CA THR A 207 -6.01 -1.95 -12.46
C THR A 207 -7.41 -2.37 -12.00
N ASP A 208 -7.50 -3.07 -10.88
CA ASP A 208 -8.73 -3.45 -10.18
C ASP A 208 -9.27 -2.34 -9.26
N GLY A 209 -8.55 -1.21 -9.13
CA GLY A 209 -8.99 -0.05 -8.35
C GLY A 209 -8.63 -0.10 -6.86
N PHE A 210 -7.94 -1.15 -6.39
CA PHE A 210 -7.55 -1.25 -4.99
C PHE A 210 -6.15 -0.70 -4.73
N LEU A 211 -5.92 -0.25 -3.50
CA LEU A 211 -4.61 0.24 -3.06
C LEU A 211 -3.75 -0.94 -2.58
N TYR A 212 -2.62 -1.14 -3.25
CA TYR A 212 -1.59 -2.09 -2.86
C TYR A 212 -0.51 -1.39 -2.05
N ILE A 213 -0.05 -2.01 -0.97
CA ILE A 213 0.94 -1.44 -0.06
C ILE A 213 1.97 -2.52 0.28
N GLY A 214 3.24 -2.25 -0.01
CA GLY A 214 4.35 -3.09 0.43
C GLY A 214 4.67 -2.84 1.91
N VAL A 215 4.74 -3.90 2.71
CA VAL A 215 5.14 -3.82 4.13
C VAL A 215 6.32 -4.74 4.41
N GLY A 216 7.33 -4.22 5.12
CA GLY A 216 8.55 -4.97 5.42
C GLY A 216 8.46 -5.82 6.69
N ASP A 217 9.59 -6.32 7.18
CA ASP A 217 9.69 -7.34 8.23
C ASP A 217 10.14 -6.83 9.61
N GLU A 218 10.21 -5.51 9.81
CA GLU A 218 10.68 -4.90 11.06
C GLU A 218 12.19 -5.07 11.35
N GLY A 219 13.01 -5.41 10.34
CA GLY A 219 14.42 -5.00 10.29
C GLY A 219 15.43 -5.84 11.08
N GLN A 220 15.07 -7.03 11.57
CA GLN A 220 15.99 -7.83 12.41
C GLN A 220 16.88 -8.81 11.62
N ALA A 221 18.09 -9.03 12.15
CA ALA A 221 19.12 -9.88 11.55
C ALA A 221 18.73 -11.36 11.41
N PHE A 222 17.86 -11.88 12.29
CA PHE A 222 17.49 -13.30 12.34
C PHE A 222 16.01 -13.60 12.05
N SER A 223 15.30 -12.64 11.44
CA SER A 223 13.85 -12.68 11.20
C SER A 223 13.03 -12.85 12.47
N ARG A 224 12.04 -11.96 12.65
CA ARG A 224 11.13 -12.04 13.79
C ARG A 224 10.00 -13.01 13.45
N ILE A 225 9.92 -14.12 14.17
CA ILE A 225 8.82 -15.09 13.98
C ILE A 225 7.45 -14.45 14.16
N ASP A 226 7.35 -13.37 14.95
CA ASP A 226 6.14 -12.58 15.16
C ASP A 226 5.82 -11.57 14.05
N ALA A 227 6.77 -11.26 13.16
CA ALA A 227 6.60 -10.30 12.06
C ALA A 227 6.76 -10.90 10.66
N THR A 228 7.18 -12.16 10.53
CA THR A 228 7.44 -12.81 9.23
C THR A 228 6.51 -14.01 9.01
N GLN A 229 6.05 -14.18 7.77
CA GLN A 229 5.24 -15.33 7.33
C GLN A 229 3.97 -15.58 8.18
N ARG A 230 3.33 -14.52 8.69
CA ARG A 230 2.08 -14.63 9.48
C ARG A 230 0.98 -13.77 8.89
N VAL A 231 -0.24 -14.31 8.93
CA VAL A 231 -1.47 -13.60 8.53
C VAL A 231 -2.38 -13.35 9.72
N ASP A 232 -2.00 -13.67 10.95
CA ASP A 232 -2.81 -13.51 12.16
C ASP A 232 -2.13 -12.61 13.22
N GLY A 233 -1.03 -11.98 12.85
CA GLY A 233 -0.18 -11.12 13.69
C GLY A 233 -0.36 -9.62 13.40
N GLY A 234 0.74 -8.94 13.08
CA GLY A 234 0.75 -7.57 12.55
C GLY A 234 0.77 -7.54 11.02
N LEU A 235 0.61 -6.35 10.44
CA LEU A 235 0.65 -6.13 8.99
C LEU A 235 2.11 -6.03 8.51
N TRP A 236 2.79 -7.17 8.38
CA TRP A 236 4.21 -7.28 8.06
C TRP A 236 4.52 -8.28 6.95
N SER A 237 5.69 -8.13 6.33
CA SER A 237 6.33 -9.08 5.41
C SER A 237 5.48 -9.51 4.22
N GLY A 238 4.87 -8.54 3.52
CA GLY A 238 3.92 -8.85 2.46
C GLY A 238 3.46 -7.67 1.65
N ILE A 239 2.48 -7.94 0.79
CA ILE A 239 1.72 -6.93 0.06
C ILE A 239 0.31 -6.94 0.63
N LEU A 240 -0.12 -5.77 1.11
CA LEU A 240 -1.51 -5.52 1.48
C LEU A 240 -2.29 -5.07 0.24
N ARG A 241 -3.57 -5.42 0.15
CA ARG A 241 -4.50 -4.93 -0.87
C ARG A 241 -5.80 -4.55 -0.19
N ILE A 242 -6.13 -3.26 -0.21
CA ILE A 242 -7.25 -2.69 0.52
C ILE A 242 -8.17 -1.88 -0.39
N ASP A 243 -9.47 -1.92 -0.09
CA ASP A 243 -10.48 -1.10 -0.76
C ASP A 243 -10.75 0.18 0.06
N VAL A 244 -10.16 1.27 -0.42
CA VAL A 244 -10.30 2.61 0.16
C VAL A 244 -11.61 3.30 -0.22
N ASP A 245 -12.31 2.80 -1.25
CA ASP A 245 -13.62 3.29 -1.69
C ASP A 245 -14.76 2.67 -0.88
N ASN A 246 -14.49 1.58 -0.16
CA ASN A 246 -15.46 0.85 0.64
C ASN A 246 -16.69 0.42 -0.17
N ASN A 247 -16.46 -0.08 -1.38
CA ASN A 247 -17.53 -0.52 -2.26
C ASN A 247 -18.13 -1.84 -1.76
N PRO A 248 -19.36 -1.85 -1.21
CA PRO A 248 -19.93 -3.03 -0.57
C PRO A 248 -20.21 -4.19 -1.54
N THR A 249 -20.12 -3.94 -2.86
CA THR A 249 -20.24 -4.98 -3.89
C THR A 249 -18.93 -5.72 -4.14
N LEU A 250 -17.79 -5.12 -3.77
CA LEU A 250 -16.46 -5.64 -4.05
C LEU A 250 -15.66 -6.01 -2.80
N SER A 251 -16.09 -5.52 -1.63
CA SER A 251 -15.34 -5.65 -0.39
C SER A 251 -16.24 -5.77 0.84
N VAL A 252 -15.64 -6.17 1.97
CA VAL A 252 -16.31 -6.29 3.28
C VAL A 252 -15.54 -5.53 4.36
N PRO A 253 -16.20 -5.10 5.45
CA PRO A 253 -15.51 -4.45 6.57
C PRO A 253 -14.37 -5.30 7.16
N ILE A 254 -13.39 -4.63 7.76
CA ILE A 254 -12.27 -5.27 8.46
C ILE A 254 -12.80 -6.20 9.55
N ALA A 255 -12.47 -7.48 9.45
CA ALA A 255 -12.91 -8.51 10.38
C ALA A 255 -11.86 -8.89 11.43
N ARG A 256 -10.61 -8.42 11.28
CA ARG A 256 -9.51 -8.66 12.22
C ARG A 256 -8.63 -7.41 12.38
N GLN A 257 -8.38 -6.96 13.61
CA GLN A 257 -7.37 -5.93 13.88
C GLN A 257 -5.96 -6.52 13.99
N PRO A 258 -4.91 -5.82 13.50
CA PRO A 258 -3.53 -6.21 13.67
C PRO A 258 -3.13 -6.24 15.14
N ARG A 259 -2.26 -7.18 15.47
CA ARG A 259 -1.75 -7.39 16.83
C ARG A 259 -0.32 -6.94 16.95
N GLU A 260 -0.01 -6.42 18.13
CA GLU A 260 1.35 -6.11 18.53
C GLU A 260 2.12 -7.39 18.86
N PRO A 261 3.44 -7.38 18.66
CA PRO A 261 4.36 -8.48 18.99
C PRO A 261 4.08 -9.18 20.33
N ALA A 262 3.97 -8.42 21.41
CA ALA A 262 3.76 -8.94 22.75
C ALA A 262 2.41 -9.67 22.91
N GLN A 263 1.43 -9.39 22.04
CA GLN A 263 0.16 -10.10 22.02
C GLN A 263 0.25 -11.40 21.24
N ILE A 264 1.18 -11.54 20.30
CA ILE A 264 1.30 -12.69 19.38
C ILE A 264 1.89 -13.92 20.09
N ASN A 265 3.00 -13.74 20.80
CA ASN A 265 3.68 -14.81 21.54
C ASN A 265 4.46 -14.23 22.74
N ASN A 266 4.96 -15.10 23.62
CA ASN A 266 5.72 -14.72 24.83
C ASN A 266 7.24 -14.84 24.67
N SER A 267 7.75 -14.91 23.43
CA SER A 267 9.19 -15.01 23.20
C SER A 267 9.92 -13.78 23.76
N VAL A 268 11.16 -13.95 24.19
CA VAL A 268 11.99 -12.81 24.64
C VAL A 268 12.03 -11.72 23.57
N THR A 269 12.13 -12.10 22.29
CA THR A 269 12.15 -11.18 21.16
C THR A 269 10.85 -10.40 20.99
N SER A 270 9.68 -10.98 21.27
CA SER A 270 8.40 -10.28 21.16
C SER A 270 8.19 -9.23 22.26
N GLN A 271 8.86 -9.40 23.40
CA GLN A 271 8.82 -8.51 24.56
C GLN A 271 9.86 -7.38 24.51
N LEU A 272 10.83 -7.44 23.58
CA LEU A 272 11.81 -6.36 23.41
C LEU A 272 11.14 -5.10 22.85
N ASN A 273 11.49 -3.95 23.44
CA ASN A 273 10.94 -2.63 23.09
C ASN A 273 9.40 -2.66 23.03
N PRO A 274 8.70 -2.91 24.15
CA PRO A 274 7.25 -2.89 24.14
C PRO A 274 6.74 -1.47 23.86
N ARG A 275 5.58 -1.38 23.20
CA ARG A 275 4.94 -0.10 22.97
C ARG A 275 4.64 0.60 24.31
N PRO A 276 5.01 1.89 24.48
CA PRO A 276 4.58 2.67 25.63
C PRO A 276 3.05 2.66 25.77
N THR A 277 2.55 2.47 26.98
CA THR A 277 1.10 2.42 27.26
C THR A 277 0.39 3.75 26.97
N SER A 278 1.12 4.87 27.00
CA SER A 278 0.64 6.19 26.62
C SER A 278 0.46 6.39 25.11
N TRP A 279 1.02 5.51 24.28
CA TRP A 279 0.86 5.57 22.83
C TRP A 279 -0.44 4.87 22.40
N PRO A 280 -1.01 5.20 21.23
CA PRO A 280 -2.16 4.48 20.72
C PRO A 280 -1.79 3.02 20.38
N ALA A 281 -2.76 2.12 20.48
CA ALA A 281 -2.59 0.75 20.01
C ALA A 281 -2.42 0.70 18.49
N THR A 282 -1.77 -0.37 18.03
CA THR A 282 -1.77 -0.75 16.62
C THR A 282 -3.20 -0.91 16.11
N SER A 283 -3.48 -0.35 14.93
CA SER A 283 -4.85 -0.34 14.38
C SER A 283 -4.89 -0.19 12.86
N SER A 284 -6.03 -0.60 12.31
CA SER A 284 -6.42 -0.48 10.91
C SER A 284 -7.89 -0.06 10.79
N GLN A 285 -8.21 0.90 9.92
CA GLN A 285 -9.55 1.46 9.79
C GLN A 285 -9.73 2.24 8.48
N GLY A 286 -10.97 2.62 8.15
CA GLY A 286 -11.27 3.56 7.07
C GLY A 286 -11.20 2.97 5.67
N TYR A 287 -11.04 1.65 5.56
CA TYR A 287 -11.08 0.88 4.33
C TYR A 287 -11.77 -0.45 4.61
N SER A 288 -11.94 -1.23 3.54
CA SER A 288 -12.55 -2.55 3.53
C SER A 288 -11.63 -3.55 2.80
N ILE A 289 -11.95 -4.83 2.94
CA ILE A 289 -11.16 -5.94 2.43
C ILE A 289 -11.82 -6.47 1.16
N PRO A 290 -11.14 -6.43 0.00
CA PRO A 290 -11.66 -7.03 -1.23
C PRO A 290 -12.08 -8.48 -1.05
N LEU A 291 -13.20 -8.86 -1.66
CA LEU A 291 -13.82 -10.18 -1.49
C LEU A 291 -12.92 -11.34 -1.95
N ASP A 292 -12.07 -11.06 -2.93
CA ASP A 292 -11.12 -11.96 -3.59
C ASP A 292 -9.71 -11.94 -2.98
N ASN A 293 -9.47 -11.23 -1.87
CA ASN A 293 -8.21 -11.35 -1.15
C ASN A 293 -7.99 -12.79 -0.64
N PRO A 294 -6.83 -13.42 -0.91
CA PRO A 294 -6.63 -14.86 -0.69
C PRO A 294 -6.63 -15.29 0.78
N PHE A 295 -6.29 -14.36 1.68
CA PHE A 295 -6.26 -14.62 3.12
C PHE A 295 -7.49 -14.08 3.85
N ARG A 296 -8.54 -13.65 3.14
CA ARG A 296 -9.77 -13.17 3.76
C ARG A 296 -10.53 -14.31 4.43
N THR A 297 -10.76 -14.21 5.73
CA THR A 297 -11.66 -15.12 6.47
C THR A 297 -12.79 -14.34 7.15
N ALA A 298 -13.91 -15.01 7.37
CA ALA A 298 -15.04 -14.43 8.10
C ALA A 298 -14.80 -14.51 9.62
N ALA A 299 -15.41 -13.57 10.36
CA ALA A 299 -15.50 -13.70 11.81
C ALA A 299 -16.31 -14.95 12.21
N PRO A 300 -15.98 -15.63 13.32
CA PRO A 300 -16.75 -16.78 13.79
C PRO A 300 -18.21 -16.45 14.09
N ALA A 301 -19.10 -17.42 13.88
CA ALA A 301 -20.49 -17.32 14.33
C ALA A 301 -20.53 -17.23 15.86
N GLY A 302 -21.05 -16.12 16.40
CA GLY A 302 -21.01 -15.81 17.84
C GLY A 302 -20.14 -14.61 18.22
N GLY A 303 -19.48 -13.99 17.24
CA GLY A 303 -18.66 -12.79 17.45
C GLY A 303 -17.17 -13.09 17.66
N GLY A 304 -16.36 -12.03 17.64
CA GLY A 304 -14.91 -12.12 17.68
C GLY A 304 -14.24 -11.67 16.38
N GLN A 305 -12.92 -11.75 16.34
CA GLN A 305 -12.11 -11.38 15.18
C GLN A 305 -11.97 -12.60 14.25
N ALA A 306 -11.88 -12.36 12.93
CA ALA A 306 -11.53 -13.39 11.96
C ALA A 306 -10.17 -14.04 12.29
N PRO A 307 -9.94 -15.32 11.92
CA PRO A 307 -8.65 -15.99 12.15
C PRO A 307 -7.45 -15.28 11.51
N THR A 308 -7.67 -14.63 10.37
CA THR A 308 -6.62 -13.98 9.57
C THR A 308 -6.92 -12.50 9.32
N LEU A 309 -5.86 -11.74 9.08
CA LEU A 309 -5.84 -10.39 8.53
C LEU A 309 -6.16 -10.51 7.05
N GLY A 310 -7.32 -9.99 6.66
CA GLY A 310 -7.81 -10.09 5.29
C GLY A 310 -7.07 -9.16 4.32
N GLU A 311 -6.30 -8.21 4.84
CA GLU A 311 -5.53 -7.22 4.08
C GLU A 311 -4.47 -7.86 3.19
N PHE A 312 -3.91 -9.01 3.58
CA PHE A 312 -2.83 -9.63 2.82
C PHE A 312 -3.31 -10.14 1.46
N TYR A 313 -2.60 -9.72 0.42
CA TYR A 313 -2.67 -10.27 -0.93
C TYR A 313 -1.54 -11.26 -1.18
N ALA A 314 -0.34 -10.96 -0.68
CA ALA A 314 0.82 -11.83 -0.73
C ALA A 314 1.64 -11.71 0.55
N ILE A 315 2.34 -12.78 0.95
CA ILE A 315 3.23 -12.82 2.12
C ILE A 315 4.59 -13.42 1.75
N GLY A 316 5.56 -13.28 2.65
CA GLY A 316 6.91 -13.86 2.48
C GLY A 316 7.91 -12.92 1.82
N LEU A 317 7.56 -11.65 1.70
CA LEU A 317 8.47 -10.61 1.20
C LEU A 317 9.18 -9.98 2.39
N ARG A 318 10.51 -9.84 2.30
CA ARG A 318 11.31 -9.28 3.39
C ARG A 318 11.21 -7.75 3.44
N HIS A 319 11.33 -7.12 2.28
CA HIS A 319 11.34 -5.66 2.17
C HIS A 319 10.94 -5.24 0.75
N PRO A 320 9.63 -5.11 0.44
CA PRO A 320 9.16 -4.80 -0.91
C PRO A 320 9.23 -3.29 -1.22
N TRP A 321 10.31 -2.61 -0.80
CA TRP A 321 10.56 -1.21 -1.13
C TRP A 321 10.69 -1.00 -2.64
#